data_AF-A0AAD9QPF8-F1
#
_entry.id   AF-A0AAD9QPF8-F1
#
_cell.length_a   1.000
_cell.length_b   1.000
_cell.length_c   1.000
_cell.angle_alpha   90.00
_cell.angle_beta   90.00
_cell.angle_gamma   90.00
#
_symmetry.space_group_name_H-M   'P 1'
#
loop_
_entity.id
_entity.type
_entity.pdbx_description
1 polymer ?
#
loop_
_entity_poly.entity_id
_entity_poly.type
_entity_poly.pdbx_seq_one_letter_code
_entity_poly.pdbx_strand_id
1 'polypeptide(L)'
;MTTNAKSDKRSSKILRGKEALIEWSQQQTVGYKNVHVCNMTTSWRNGLAFCAIIHRFKPDFIDFNSLSKEDIIQNNELAFRIAEEQLGIPALLDPQDLICMEVPDELSIMTYVSTLYYHLSNLSNSEDKTETGSKKEKPRRYLFDILADEEYKRRYKIKQGEINEDDNFA
;
A
#
# COMPACT_ATOMS: atom_id res chain seq x y z
N MET A 1 -14.38 -43.39 -24.16
CA MET A 1 -14.48 -41.99 -24.61
C MET A 1 -13.98 -41.12 -23.46
N THR A 2 -12.74 -40.65 -23.55
CA THR A 2 -12.07 -39.87 -22.49
C THR A 2 -12.26 -38.39 -22.77
N THR A 3 -12.99 -37.67 -21.92
CA THR A 3 -13.05 -36.20 -21.97
C THR A 3 -12.03 -35.61 -21.01
N ASN A 4 -11.11 -34.85 -21.61
CA ASN A 4 -9.92 -34.25 -21.04
C ASN A 4 -10.26 -33.10 -20.09
N ALA A 5 -9.69 -33.12 -18.89
CA ALA A 5 -9.71 -32.02 -17.93
C ALA A 5 -8.87 -30.86 -18.46
N LYS A 6 -9.49 -29.69 -18.66
CA LYS A 6 -8.76 -28.44 -18.89
C LYS A 6 -8.13 -28.01 -17.56
N SER A 7 -6.84 -28.27 -17.41
CA SER A 7 -6.03 -27.66 -16.36
C SER A 7 -5.83 -26.18 -16.71
N ASP A 8 -6.45 -25.29 -15.93
CA ASP A 8 -6.18 -23.86 -15.99
C ASP A 8 -4.74 -23.61 -15.50
N LYS A 9 -3.84 -23.52 -16.48
CA LYS A 9 -2.44 -23.14 -16.26
C LYS A 9 -2.40 -21.62 -16.10
N ARG A 10 -2.76 -21.12 -14.92
CA ARG A 10 -2.56 -19.71 -14.52
C ARG A 10 -1.05 -19.48 -14.50
N SER A 11 -0.50 -18.92 -15.58
CA SER A 11 0.91 -18.53 -15.68
C SER A 11 1.32 -17.80 -14.41
N SER A 12 2.29 -18.33 -13.68
CA SER A 12 2.86 -17.68 -12.49
C SER A 12 3.67 -16.46 -12.93
N LYS A 13 2.98 -15.39 -13.30
CA LYS A 13 3.60 -14.09 -13.57
C LYS A 13 4.13 -13.58 -12.24
N ILE A 14 5.45 -13.40 -12.12
CA ILE A 14 6.05 -12.75 -10.95
C ILE A 14 5.66 -11.28 -11.03
N LEU A 15 4.69 -10.85 -10.21
CA LEU A 15 4.27 -9.47 -10.12
C LEU A 15 5.31 -8.65 -9.34
N ARG A 16 5.55 -7.40 -9.76
CA ARG A 16 6.52 -6.49 -9.14
C ARG A 16 5.97 -5.07 -9.13
N GLY A 17 6.45 -4.26 -8.18
CA GLY A 17 6.09 -2.84 -8.07
C GLY A 17 4.57 -2.63 -7.97
N LYS A 18 4.02 -1.77 -8.82
CA LYS A 18 2.59 -1.43 -8.84
C LYS A 18 1.68 -2.65 -8.96
N GLU A 19 1.98 -3.58 -9.87
CA GLU A 19 1.12 -4.76 -10.10
C GLU A 19 1.03 -5.65 -8.84
N ALA A 20 2.14 -5.79 -8.11
CA ALA A 20 2.17 -6.56 -6.87
C ALA A 20 1.37 -5.90 -5.75
N LEU A 21 1.44 -4.56 -5.64
CA LEU A 21 0.65 -3.83 -4.65
C LEU A 21 -0.85 -3.87 -4.96
N ILE A 22 -1.24 -3.81 -6.25
CA ILE A 22 -2.64 -3.98 -6.65
C ILE A 22 -3.12 -5.38 -6.26
N GLU A 23 -2.36 -6.42 -6.60
CA GLU A 23 -2.71 -7.80 -6.24
C GLU A 23 -2.82 -7.98 -4.73
N TRP A 24 -1.85 -7.49 -3.95
CA TRP A 24 -1.91 -7.55 -2.49
C TRP A 24 -3.16 -6.85 -1.94
N SER A 25 -3.45 -5.65 -2.45
CA SER A 25 -4.63 -4.88 -2.03
C SER A 25 -5.93 -5.62 -2.36
N GLN A 26 -6.00 -6.25 -3.54
CA GLN A 26 -7.13 -7.11 -3.92
C GLN A 26 -7.28 -8.28 -2.95
N GLN A 27 -6.18 -8.97 -2.61
CA GLN A 27 -6.19 -10.08 -1.65
C GLN A 27 -6.72 -9.64 -0.28
N GLN A 28 -6.30 -8.48 0.22
CA GLN A 28 -6.78 -7.97 1.51
C GLN A 28 -8.26 -7.57 1.49
N THR A 29 -8.74 -7.08 0.35
CA THR A 29 -10.09 -6.54 0.17
C THR A 29 -11.12 -7.54 -0.34
N VAL A 30 -10.77 -8.82 -0.55
CA VAL A 30 -11.72 -9.87 -0.94
C VAL A 30 -12.88 -9.96 0.06
N GLY A 31 -14.12 -9.89 -0.44
CA GLY A 31 -15.33 -10.04 0.37
C GLY A 31 -15.84 -8.74 1.00
N TYR A 32 -15.14 -7.61 0.85
CA TYR A 32 -15.66 -6.31 1.26
C TYR A 32 -16.60 -5.73 0.21
N LYS A 33 -17.81 -5.35 0.63
CA LYS A 33 -18.80 -4.72 -0.25
C LYS A 33 -18.29 -3.37 -0.76
N ASN A 34 -18.61 -3.04 -2.02
CA ASN A 34 -18.28 -1.76 -2.65
C ASN A 34 -16.77 -1.43 -2.74
N VAL A 35 -15.89 -2.43 -2.56
CA VAL A 35 -14.45 -2.28 -2.73
C VAL A 35 -13.99 -3.06 -3.95
N HIS A 36 -13.38 -2.36 -4.90
CA HIS A 36 -12.75 -2.97 -6.06
C HIS A 36 -11.47 -2.20 -6.41
N VAL A 37 -10.32 -2.81 -6.07
CA VAL A 37 -9.02 -2.21 -6.34
C VAL A 37 -8.51 -2.66 -7.70
N CYS A 38 -8.49 -1.75 -8.69
CA CYS A 38 -7.98 -2.03 -10.04
C CYS A 38 -6.87 -1.07 -10.48
N ASN A 39 -6.63 0.00 -9.74
CA ASN A 39 -5.60 1.00 -9.99
C ASN A 39 -5.05 1.58 -8.68
N MET A 40 -4.04 2.45 -8.79
CA MET A 40 -3.47 3.20 -7.66
C MET A 40 -3.90 4.66 -7.68
N THR A 41 -5.13 4.94 -8.13
CA THR A 41 -5.68 6.30 -8.17
C THR A 41 -7.13 6.29 -7.67
N THR A 42 -8.11 6.22 -8.57
CA THR A 42 -9.54 6.37 -8.27
C THR A 42 -10.12 5.23 -7.42
N SER A 43 -9.51 4.04 -7.43
CA SER A 43 -9.94 2.91 -6.58
C SER A 43 -9.81 3.19 -5.08
N TRP A 44 -8.98 4.16 -4.72
CA TRP A 44 -8.64 4.51 -3.34
C TRP A 44 -9.36 5.77 -2.86
N ARG A 45 -9.89 6.55 -3.81
CA ARG A 45 -10.41 7.90 -3.55
C ARG A 45 -11.46 7.93 -2.45
N ASN A 46 -12.42 7.01 -2.48
CA ASN A 46 -13.53 6.99 -1.53
C ASN A 46 -13.18 6.46 -0.12
N GLY A 47 -11.92 6.10 0.14
CA GLY A 47 -11.43 5.64 1.44
C GLY A 47 -11.77 4.20 1.80
N LEU A 48 -12.74 3.55 1.13
CA LEU A 48 -13.18 2.20 1.50
C LEU A 48 -12.08 1.14 1.34
N ALA A 49 -11.19 1.30 0.36
CA ALA A 49 -10.05 0.40 0.18
C ALA A 49 -9.08 0.46 1.39
N PHE A 50 -8.81 1.66 1.91
CA PHE A 50 -8.00 1.83 3.12
C PHE A 50 -8.69 1.24 4.35
N CYS A 51 -9.97 1.55 4.55
CA CYS A 51 -10.76 1.00 5.65
C CYS A 51 -10.80 -0.53 5.62
N ALA A 52 -10.98 -1.13 4.44
CA ALA A 52 -11.07 -2.59 4.28
C ALA A 52 -9.74 -3.29 4.61
N ILE A 53 -8.61 -2.71 4.17
CA ILE A 53 -7.27 -3.21 4.50
C ILE A 53 -7.07 -3.14 6.01
N ILE A 54 -7.32 -2.00 6.65
CA ILE A 54 -7.12 -1.85 8.09
C ILE A 54 -8.04 -2.79 8.89
N HIS A 55 -9.32 -2.86 8.53
CA HIS A 55 -10.30 -3.75 9.16
C HIS A 55 -9.90 -5.23 9.05
N ARG A 56 -9.19 -5.64 7.98
CA ARG A 56 -8.70 -7.01 7.84
C ARG A 56 -7.72 -7.39 8.95
N PHE A 57 -6.86 -6.45 9.36
CA PHE A 57 -5.83 -6.69 10.38
C PHE A 57 -6.32 -6.34 11.78
N LYS A 58 -7.22 -5.37 11.91
CA LYS A 58 -7.84 -4.97 13.19
C LYS A 58 -9.33 -4.70 13.01
N PRO A 59 -10.18 -5.75 13.06
CA PRO A 59 -11.61 -5.59 12.85
C PRO A 59 -12.28 -4.74 13.94
N ASP A 60 -11.72 -4.72 15.14
CA ASP A 60 -12.33 -4.06 16.31
C ASP A 60 -12.43 -2.52 16.20
N PHE A 61 -11.67 -1.89 15.30
CA PHE A 61 -11.62 -0.42 15.21
C PHE A 61 -12.48 0.18 14.10
N ILE A 62 -13.02 -0.63 13.17
CA ILE A 62 -13.78 -0.14 12.02
C ILE A 62 -15.08 -0.93 11.90
N ASP A 63 -16.24 -0.32 12.11
CA ASP A 63 -17.49 -0.94 11.67
C ASP A 63 -17.65 -0.76 10.15
N PHE A 64 -17.03 -1.64 9.36
CA PHE A 64 -17.00 -1.52 7.90
C PHE A 64 -18.42 -1.56 7.30
N ASN A 65 -19.35 -2.26 7.93
CA ASN A 65 -20.70 -2.41 7.39
C ASN A 65 -21.50 -1.10 7.43
N SER A 66 -21.12 -0.17 8.31
CA SER A 66 -21.72 1.16 8.42
C SER A 66 -21.22 2.15 7.34
N LEU A 67 -20.09 1.87 6.69
CA LEU A 67 -19.44 2.82 5.79
C LEU A 67 -20.14 2.91 4.41
N SER A 68 -20.14 4.12 3.85
CA SER A 68 -20.69 4.42 2.52
C SER A 68 -19.64 5.00 1.57
N LYS A 69 -19.79 4.77 0.26
CA LYS A 69 -18.84 5.26 -0.75
C LYS A 69 -18.92 6.78 -0.97
N GLU A 70 -20.00 7.39 -0.52
CA GLU A 70 -20.28 8.82 -0.61
C GLU A 70 -19.53 9.62 0.47
N ASP A 71 -19.17 8.98 1.59
CA ASP A 71 -18.52 9.60 2.77
C ASP A 71 -16.99 9.66 2.61
N ILE A 72 -16.54 10.27 1.51
CA ILE A 72 -15.14 10.24 1.07
C ILE A 72 -14.19 10.77 2.14
N ILE A 73 -14.45 11.96 2.68
CA ILE A 73 -13.60 12.57 3.72
C ILE A 73 -13.56 11.65 4.94
N GLN A 74 -14.74 11.26 5.44
CA GLN A 74 -14.88 10.55 6.70
C GLN A 74 -14.23 9.17 6.66
N ASN A 75 -14.37 8.44 5.54
CA ASN A 75 -13.71 7.15 5.38
C ASN A 75 -12.18 7.29 5.40
N ASN A 76 -11.63 8.28 4.69
CA ASN A 76 -10.19 8.50 4.64
C ASN A 76 -9.64 8.96 6.01
N GLU A 77 -10.30 9.92 6.66
CA GLU A 77 -9.96 10.37 8.01
C GLU A 77 -9.98 9.21 9.02
N LEU A 78 -11.03 8.39 8.98
CA LEU A 78 -11.16 7.22 9.86
C LEU A 78 -10.01 6.23 9.63
N ALA A 79 -9.73 5.90 8.38
CA ALA A 79 -8.66 4.98 8.03
C ALA A 79 -7.30 5.50 8.50
N PHE A 80 -6.96 6.75 8.18
CA PHE A 80 -5.64 7.30 8.48
C PHE A 80 -5.43 7.49 9.98
N ARG A 81 -6.46 7.96 10.71
CA ARG A 81 -6.41 8.08 12.16
C ARG A 81 -6.21 6.73 12.84
N ILE A 82 -6.93 5.69 12.43
CA ILE A 82 -6.76 4.35 13.03
C ILE A 82 -5.39 3.77 12.68
N ALA A 83 -4.92 3.96 11.45
CA ALA A 83 -3.58 3.52 11.03
C ALA A 83 -2.49 4.17 11.90
N GLU A 84 -2.61 5.46 12.18
CA GLU A 84 -1.63 6.19 12.99
C GLU A 84 -1.74 5.84 14.48
N GLU A 85 -2.93 5.99 15.07
CA GLU A 85 -3.14 5.83 16.52
C GLU A 85 -3.00 4.38 16.99
N GLN A 86 -3.49 3.41 16.20
CA GLN A 86 -3.60 2.01 16.64
C GLN A 86 -2.50 1.12 16.06
N LEU A 87 -1.96 1.48 14.89
CA LEU A 87 -0.96 0.66 14.19
C LEU A 87 0.41 1.34 14.10
N GLY A 88 0.52 2.61 14.50
CA GLY A 88 1.77 3.38 14.41
C GLY A 88 2.22 3.61 12.96
N ILE A 89 1.29 3.60 12.00
CA ILE A 89 1.55 3.81 10.59
C ILE A 89 1.26 5.28 10.28
N PRO A 90 2.27 6.10 9.94
CA PRO A 90 2.09 7.53 9.74
C PRO A 90 1.15 7.81 8.57
N ALA A 91 0.20 8.74 8.75
CA ALA A 91 -0.66 9.20 7.67
C ALA A 91 0.16 10.02 6.66
N LEU A 92 0.28 9.53 5.42
CA LEU A 92 1.04 10.21 4.35
C LEU A 92 0.16 10.97 3.37
N LEU A 93 -1.17 10.86 3.51
CA LEU A 93 -2.15 11.46 2.63
C LEU A 93 -3.09 12.34 3.46
N ASP A 94 -3.51 13.46 2.89
CA ASP A 94 -4.56 14.29 3.45
C ASP A 94 -5.92 13.86 2.86
N PRO A 95 -6.92 13.50 3.70
CA PRO A 95 -8.30 13.26 3.24
C PRO A 95 -8.89 14.39 2.39
N GLN A 96 -8.51 15.63 2.69
CA GLN A 96 -8.97 16.81 1.96
C GLN A 96 -8.46 16.82 0.50
N ASP A 97 -7.24 16.35 0.25
CA ASP A 97 -6.71 16.24 -1.10
C ASP A 97 -7.45 15.17 -1.91
N LEU A 98 -7.83 14.07 -1.27
CA LEU A 98 -8.52 12.95 -1.92
C LEU A 98 -9.96 13.28 -2.34
N ILE A 99 -10.64 14.17 -1.61
CA ILE A 99 -11.95 14.67 -2.04
C ILE A 99 -11.83 15.75 -3.11
N CYS A 100 -10.85 16.66 -3.01
CA CYS A 100 -10.69 17.78 -3.94
C CYS A 100 -10.25 17.32 -5.33
N MET A 101 -9.50 16.23 -5.42
CA MET A 101 -9.01 15.70 -6.69
C MET A 101 -9.91 14.56 -7.19
N GLU A 102 -10.43 14.69 -8.42
CA GLU A 102 -11.21 13.61 -9.06
C GLU A 102 -10.35 12.35 -9.29
N VAL A 103 -9.08 12.56 -9.64
CA VAL A 103 -8.07 11.51 -9.82
C VAL A 103 -6.90 11.82 -8.89
N PRO A 104 -6.76 11.09 -7.76
CA PRO A 104 -5.60 11.23 -6.87
C PRO A 104 -4.28 10.90 -7.57
N ASP A 105 -3.18 11.51 -7.10
CA ASP A 105 -1.84 11.22 -7.61
C ASP A 105 -1.43 9.77 -7.37
N GLU A 106 -1.02 9.08 -8.44
CA GLU A 106 -0.73 7.64 -8.40
C GLU A 106 0.45 7.31 -7.49
N LEU A 107 1.50 8.14 -7.54
CA LEU A 107 2.72 7.88 -6.77
C LEU A 107 2.47 8.06 -5.27
N SER A 108 1.65 9.05 -4.89
CA SER A 108 1.27 9.31 -3.51
C SER A 108 0.47 8.15 -2.92
N ILE A 109 -0.54 7.66 -3.64
CA ILE A 109 -1.30 6.46 -3.26
C ILE A 109 -0.37 5.24 -3.16
N MET A 110 0.46 4.99 -4.18
CA MET A 110 1.41 3.87 -4.16
C MET A 110 2.35 3.93 -2.96
N THR A 111 2.84 5.12 -2.62
CA THR A 111 3.73 5.34 -1.48
C THR A 111 3.02 4.94 -0.20
N TYR A 112 1.82 5.48 0.06
CA TYR A 112 1.09 5.16 1.28
C TYR A 112 0.68 3.68 1.37
N VAL A 113 0.20 3.08 0.28
CA VAL A 113 -0.15 1.65 0.23
C VAL A 113 1.08 0.77 0.45
N SER A 114 2.25 1.17 -0.03
CA SER A 114 3.52 0.47 0.25
C SER A 114 3.87 0.51 1.74
N THR A 115 3.62 1.64 2.41
CA THR A 115 3.79 1.74 3.87
C THR A 115 2.87 0.78 4.60
N LEU A 116 1.57 0.77 4.25
CA LEU A 116 0.60 -0.16 4.82
C LEU A 116 1.03 -1.61 4.62
N TYR A 117 1.42 -1.99 3.40
CA TYR A 117 1.95 -3.34 3.11
C TYR A 117 3.10 -3.72 4.04
N TYR A 118 4.10 -2.84 4.19
CA TYR A 118 5.27 -3.13 5.01
C TYR A 118 4.91 -3.36 6.48
N HIS A 119 4.15 -2.45 7.08
CA HIS A 119 3.80 -2.53 8.50
C HIS A 119 2.87 -3.72 8.80
N LEU A 120 1.85 -3.93 7.96
CA LEU A 120 0.85 -4.97 8.17
C LEU A 120 1.40 -6.38 7.87
N SER A 121 2.28 -6.51 6.87
CA SER A 121 2.97 -7.78 6.62
C SER A 121 3.86 -8.16 7.81
N ASN A 122 4.52 -7.19 8.44
CA ASN A 122 5.30 -7.46 9.64
C ASN A 122 4.42 -7.87 10.83
N LEU A 123 3.23 -7.28 10.96
CA LEU A 123 2.28 -7.61 12.03
C LEU A 123 1.80 -9.06 11.94
N SER A 124 1.40 -9.50 10.75
CA SER A 124 1.00 -10.91 10.51
C SER A 124 2.11 -11.92 10.81
N ASN A 125 3.37 -11.53 10.62
CA ASN A 125 4.53 -12.38 10.92
C ASN A 125 4.96 -12.37 12.40
N SER A 126 4.39 -11.48 13.21
CA SER A 126 4.71 -11.31 14.63
C SER A 126 3.70 -11.99 15.56
N GLU A 127 2.43 -12.09 15.15
CA GLU A 127 1.38 -12.80 15.89
C GLU A 127 1.59 -14.32 15.90
N ASP A 128 2.53 -14.83 15.07
CA ASP A 128 2.84 -16.26 14.90
C ASP A 128 4.13 -16.72 15.62
N LYS A 129 4.65 -15.93 16.58
CA LYS A 129 5.93 -16.24 17.26
C LYS A 129 5.82 -16.32 18.79
N THR A 130 5.31 -17.45 19.26
CA THR A 130 5.90 -18.09 20.45
C THR A 130 7.17 -18.82 20.02
N GLU A 131 8.32 -18.35 20.51
CA GLU A 131 9.63 -19.01 20.63
C GLU A 131 10.34 -19.57 19.37
N THR A 132 11.41 -18.89 18.94
CA THR A 132 12.82 -19.34 19.02
C THR A 132 13.70 -18.51 18.07
N GLY A 133 14.86 -18.10 18.59
CA GLY A 133 15.81 -17.25 17.90
C GLY A 133 16.36 -17.89 16.62
N SER A 134 16.27 -17.16 15.52
CA SER A 134 17.12 -17.37 14.37
C SER A 134 17.35 -16.02 13.71
N LYS A 135 18.62 -15.64 13.51
CA LYS A 135 19.04 -14.41 12.85
C LYS A 135 18.40 -14.37 11.46
N LYS A 136 17.41 -13.52 11.21
CA LYS A 136 16.79 -13.38 9.89
C LYS A 136 17.40 -12.18 9.19
N GLU A 137 17.97 -12.43 8.01
CA GLU A 137 18.56 -11.41 7.13
C GLU A 137 17.59 -10.25 6.92
N LYS A 138 18.13 -9.02 7.05
CA LYS A 138 17.38 -7.79 6.75
C LYS A 138 16.96 -7.86 5.27
N PRO A 139 15.68 -7.62 4.93
CA PRO A 139 15.25 -7.68 3.55
C PRO A 139 15.96 -6.62 2.70
N ARG A 140 16.08 -6.89 1.39
CA ARG A 140 16.64 -5.97 0.40
C ARG A 140 15.95 -4.59 0.48
N ARG A 141 16.76 -3.53 0.54
CA ARG A 141 16.38 -2.11 0.65
C ARG A 141 15.08 -1.79 -0.10
N TYR A 142 14.11 -1.24 0.63
CA TYR A 142 12.77 -0.94 0.14
C TYR A 142 12.67 0.45 -0.49
N LEU A 143 11.56 0.77 -1.14
CA LEU A 143 11.34 2.06 -1.78
C LEU A 143 11.53 3.24 -0.81
N PHE A 144 11.14 3.11 0.46
CA PHE A 144 11.42 4.14 1.47
C PHE A 144 12.92 4.27 1.79
N ASP A 145 13.66 3.16 1.83
CA ASP A 145 15.12 3.19 1.97
C ASP A 145 15.79 3.80 0.72
N ILE A 146 15.22 3.58 -0.46
CA ILE A 146 15.67 4.14 -1.74
C ILE A 146 15.33 5.63 -1.82
N LEU A 147 14.14 6.05 -1.41
CA LEU A 147 13.70 7.45 -1.40
C LEU A 147 14.39 8.27 -0.30
N ALA A 148 14.74 7.61 0.82
CA ALA A 148 15.57 8.19 1.88
C ALA A 148 17.07 8.16 1.52
N ASP A 149 17.47 7.44 0.48
CA ASP A 149 18.85 7.40 -0.01
C ASP A 149 19.20 8.77 -0.62
N GLU A 150 20.12 9.49 0.02
CA GLU A 150 20.60 10.79 -0.45
C GLU A 150 21.22 10.70 -1.87
N GLU A 151 21.73 9.54 -2.27
CA GLU A 151 22.21 9.30 -3.62
C GLU A 151 21.05 9.24 -4.63
N TYR A 152 19.93 8.62 -4.27
CA TYR A 152 18.74 8.59 -5.12
C TYR A 152 18.14 9.98 -5.27
N LYS A 153 17.99 10.74 -4.17
CA LYS A 153 17.54 12.13 -4.20
C LYS A 153 18.43 12.98 -5.10
N ARG A 154 19.76 12.80 -5.02
CA ARG A 154 20.73 13.51 -5.86
C ARG A 154 20.60 13.15 -7.33
N ARG A 155 20.52 11.86 -7.68
CA ARG A 155 20.30 11.40 -9.06
C ARG A 155 18.96 11.87 -9.63
N TYR A 156 17.92 11.96 -8.79
CA TYR A 156 16.63 12.50 -9.18
C TYR A 156 16.74 14.00 -9.52
N LYS A 157 17.41 14.79 -8.68
CA LYS A 157 17.66 16.22 -8.92
C LYS A 157 18.55 16.48 -10.14
N ILE A 158 19.54 15.63 -10.41
CA ILE A 158 20.35 15.67 -11.64
C ILE A 158 19.45 15.44 -12.87
N LYS A 159 18.57 14.44 -12.84
CA LYS A 159 17.61 14.19 -13.93
C LYS A 159 16.60 15.32 -14.16
N GLN A 160 16.28 16.09 -13.12
CA GLN A 160 15.43 17.28 -13.20
C GLN A 160 16.22 18.53 -13.63
N GLY A 161 17.54 18.44 -13.79
CA GLY A 161 18.39 19.57 -14.15
C GLY A 161 18.61 20.58 -13.02
N GLU A 162 18.31 20.20 -11.78
CA GLU A 162 18.47 21.07 -10.60
C GLU A 162 19.92 21.13 -10.09
N ILE A 163 20.77 20.17 -10.49
CA ILE A 163 22.20 20.10 -10.16
C ILE A 163 22.98 19.52 -11.34
N ASN A 164 24.21 19.99 -11.57
CA ASN A 164 25.07 19.53 -12.66
C ASN A 164 25.84 18.26 -12.27
N GLU A 165 26.08 17.36 -13.23
CA GLU A 165 26.87 16.14 -13.00
C GLU A 165 28.34 16.42 -12.63
N ASP A 166 28.86 17.60 -13.01
CA ASP A 166 30.27 17.97 -12.88
C ASP A 166 30.66 18.59 -11.52
N ASP A 167 29.71 18.77 -10.58
CA ASP A 167 30.00 19.32 -9.24
C ASP A 167 30.73 18.30 -8.31
N ASN A 168 31.44 17.33 -8.86
CA ASN A 168 32.11 16.24 -8.13
C ASN A 168 33.62 16.17 -8.36
N PHE A 169 34.31 17.30 -8.18
CA PHE A 169 35.72 17.33 -7.78
C PHE A 169 35.97 18.45 -6.77
N ALA A 170 35.60 18.19 -5.50
CA ALA A 170 36.24 18.76 -4.31
C ALA A 170 35.94 17.87 -3.10
#